data_AF-A0A4R4SJ91-F1
#
_entry.id   AF-A0A4R4SJ91-F1
#
_cell.length_a   1.000
_cell.length_b   1.000
_cell.length_c   1.000
_cell.angle_alpha   90.00
_cell.angle_beta   90.00
_cell.angle_gamma   90.00
#
_symmetry.space_group_name_H-M   'P 1'
#
loop_
_entity.id
_entity.type
_entity.pdbx_description
1 polymer ?
#
loop_
_entity_poly.entity_id
_entity_poly.type
_entity_poly.pdbx_seq_one_letter_code
_entity_poly.pdbx_strand_id
1 'polypeptide(L)'
;MSLALYRKYRPATFAELKGQEHVAEPLQQALRNGRINHAYLFSGPRGCGKTSSARILARSLNCEQGPTPDPCGKCDSCVALGPTGTGHIDVIEIDAASHGGVDDARDLRERAFFAPVAARFKVYIIDEAHMVTREGFNALLKLVEEPPPHLKFVFATTEPEKVIGTIRSRTHHYPFRLIPPGVLTELVEEILRSEDVPYEASALPLAVRAGAGSARDTLSILDQLLAGSDENGITYARAVSLLGYTDSALLDEVIAAFAARDGAAVFAAVDRVVESGQDPRRFTADLLERVRDLVILSNVPEAGGTGLLNVAPDELEHMRRQASSLGPGELTRAADLLHTGLTEMRGATSPRLLLELICARILLPAAYEDETSLFARLDRLERQATQGGLAGGQGGGLPPAPAPTTAPAPTAAPAPTSGSAPPPAPAPPTTAPAPVEQATRPERPASPPPAQERPAPERPAPPAVQSPPPPPPSPAAAGGGMDFGAVQRLWPDIVEAVKQKSRATWMVIMAGVQPVSLDGKVLTLGFDAEGRRLGFVNGGRDTVLREVLKERMG
;
A
#
# COMPACT_ATOMS: atom_id res chain seq x y z
N MET A 1 5.93 -32.26 3.97
CA MET A 1 5.72 -30.82 3.75
C MET A 1 5.84 -30.56 2.27
N SER A 2 4.78 -30.09 1.61
CA SER A 2 4.87 -29.56 0.25
C SER A 2 5.78 -28.33 0.25
N LEU A 3 6.66 -28.22 -0.76
CA LEU A 3 7.41 -27.00 -1.01
C LEU A 3 6.43 -25.95 -1.57
N ALA A 4 6.43 -24.75 -0.98
CA ALA A 4 5.66 -23.62 -1.50
C ALA A 4 5.93 -23.38 -3.00
N LEU A 5 4.88 -23.12 -3.78
CA LEU A 5 4.93 -23.01 -5.24
C LEU A 5 5.97 -22.01 -5.71
N TYR A 6 6.10 -20.85 -5.06
CA TYR A 6 7.10 -19.83 -5.42
C TYR A 6 8.56 -20.28 -5.25
N ARG A 7 8.81 -21.41 -4.55
CA ARG A 7 10.12 -22.09 -4.48
C ARG A 7 10.20 -23.24 -5.49
N LYS A 8 9.15 -24.08 -5.57
CA LYS A 8 9.08 -25.23 -6.49
C LYS A 8 9.21 -24.79 -7.96
N TYR A 9 8.49 -23.73 -8.34
CA TYR A 9 8.46 -23.14 -9.69
C TYR A 9 9.32 -21.87 -9.79
N ARG A 10 10.37 -21.73 -8.97
CA ARG A 10 11.37 -20.69 -9.21
C ARG A 10 12.10 -21.01 -10.53
N PRO A 11 12.18 -20.07 -11.49
CA PRO A 11 12.87 -20.31 -12.76
C PRO A 11 14.32 -20.79 -12.57
N ALA A 12 14.69 -21.85 -13.29
CA ALA A 12 15.99 -22.49 -13.29
C ALA A 12 16.91 -21.97 -14.42
N THR A 13 16.33 -21.42 -15.48
CA THR A 13 17.02 -20.86 -16.66
C THR A 13 16.44 -19.51 -17.05
N PHE A 14 17.16 -18.75 -17.89
CA PHE A 14 16.65 -17.47 -18.42
C PHE A 14 15.45 -17.64 -19.37
N ALA A 15 15.26 -18.83 -19.96
CA ALA A 15 14.13 -19.11 -20.85
C ALA A 15 12.80 -19.31 -20.08
N GLU A 16 12.87 -19.71 -18.81
CA GLU A 16 11.71 -19.86 -17.92
C GLU A 16 11.26 -18.53 -17.28
N LEU A 17 11.98 -17.43 -17.52
CA LEU A 17 11.72 -16.13 -16.89
C LEU A 17 10.62 -15.34 -17.64
N LYS A 18 9.35 -15.68 -17.35
CA LYS A 18 8.16 -15.04 -17.95
C LYS A 18 8.11 -13.52 -17.72
N GLY A 19 7.87 -12.75 -18.78
CA GLY A 19 7.58 -11.31 -18.73
C GLY A 19 8.77 -10.39 -18.43
N GLN A 20 10.00 -10.88 -18.64
CA GLN A 20 11.24 -10.11 -18.48
C GLN A 20 12.19 -10.34 -19.67
N GLU A 21 11.64 -10.53 -20.86
CA GLU A 21 12.35 -10.87 -22.10
C GLU A 21 13.43 -9.81 -22.40
N HIS A 22 13.12 -8.53 -22.15
CA HIS A 22 14.04 -7.39 -22.30
C HIS A 22 15.26 -7.41 -21.35
N VAL A 23 15.27 -8.28 -20.34
CA VAL A 23 16.44 -8.56 -19.48
C VAL A 23 17.04 -9.94 -19.79
N ALA A 24 16.21 -10.95 -20.03
CA ALA A 24 16.64 -12.31 -20.31
C ALA A 24 17.45 -12.41 -21.62
N GLU A 25 16.95 -11.86 -22.72
CA GLU A 25 17.60 -11.98 -24.04
C GLU A 25 18.98 -11.32 -24.07
N PRO A 26 19.18 -10.07 -23.58
CA PRO A 26 20.51 -9.46 -23.59
C PRO A 26 21.50 -10.15 -22.64
N LEU A 27 21.04 -10.73 -21.53
CA LEU A 27 21.90 -11.55 -20.65
C LEU A 27 22.30 -12.86 -21.31
N GLN A 28 21.36 -13.58 -21.94
CA GLN A 28 21.68 -14.77 -22.73
C GLN A 28 22.69 -14.45 -23.85
N GLN A 29 22.48 -13.35 -24.58
CA GLN A 29 23.38 -12.98 -25.68
C GLN A 29 24.76 -12.53 -25.18
N ALA A 30 24.84 -11.85 -24.02
CA ALA A 30 26.10 -11.52 -23.38
C ALA A 30 26.89 -12.77 -22.99
N LEU A 31 26.21 -13.80 -22.44
CA LEU A 31 26.81 -15.10 -22.13
C LEU A 31 27.31 -15.83 -23.39
N ARG A 32 26.47 -15.94 -24.44
CA ARG A 32 26.86 -16.54 -25.74
C ARG A 32 28.09 -15.86 -26.37
N ASN A 33 28.17 -14.54 -26.27
CA ASN A 33 29.26 -13.75 -26.83
C ASN A 33 30.49 -13.62 -25.91
N GLY A 34 30.50 -14.26 -24.73
CA GLY A 34 31.57 -14.14 -23.73
C GLY A 34 31.74 -12.75 -23.11
N ARG A 35 30.75 -11.84 -23.29
CA ARG A 35 30.78 -10.44 -22.80
C ARG A 35 30.31 -10.36 -21.35
N ILE A 36 31.06 -10.99 -20.46
CA ILE A 36 30.75 -11.09 -19.03
C ILE A 36 31.33 -9.89 -18.29
N ASN A 37 30.45 -9.04 -17.76
CA ASN A 37 30.85 -7.87 -16.98
C ASN A 37 31.24 -8.28 -15.55
N HIS A 38 31.96 -7.41 -14.85
CA HIS A 38 32.35 -7.65 -13.47
C HIS A 38 31.26 -7.31 -12.46
N ALA A 39 30.35 -6.39 -12.78
CA ALA A 39 29.26 -5.98 -11.90
C ALA A 39 27.94 -5.73 -12.66
N TYR A 40 26.85 -6.23 -12.07
CA TYR A 40 25.47 -6.13 -12.58
C TYR A 40 24.58 -5.46 -11.53
N LEU A 41 23.65 -4.62 -11.97
CA LEU A 41 22.62 -4.00 -11.12
C LEU A 41 21.25 -4.38 -11.65
N PHE A 42 20.52 -5.20 -10.89
CA PHE A 42 19.16 -5.63 -11.18
C PHE A 42 18.20 -4.79 -10.34
N SER A 43 17.49 -3.85 -10.97
CA SER A 43 16.56 -2.97 -10.26
C SER A 43 15.11 -3.26 -10.64
N GLY A 44 14.17 -3.03 -9.73
CA GLY A 44 12.74 -3.02 -10.06
C GLY A 44 11.88 -3.51 -8.89
N PRO A 45 10.56 -3.58 -9.06
CA PRO A 45 9.63 -3.96 -8.00
C PRO A 45 9.98 -5.28 -7.28
N ARG A 46 9.42 -5.51 -6.10
CA ARG A 46 9.67 -6.78 -5.39
C ARG A 46 9.05 -7.96 -6.16
N GLY A 47 9.69 -9.11 -6.09
CA GLY A 47 9.14 -10.37 -6.62
C GLY A 47 8.88 -10.43 -8.14
N CYS A 48 9.52 -9.57 -8.95
CA CYS A 48 9.54 -9.66 -10.42
C CYS A 48 10.67 -10.56 -10.99
N GLY A 49 11.45 -11.22 -10.12
CA GLY A 49 12.49 -12.17 -10.52
C GLY A 49 13.95 -11.73 -10.38
N LYS A 50 14.24 -10.56 -9.79
CA LYS A 50 15.62 -10.04 -9.59
C LYS A 50 16.60 -11.08 -9.01
N THR A 51 16.33 -11.57 -7.80
CA THR A 51 17.17 -12.54 -7.09
C THR A 51 17.21 -13.90 -7.79
N SER A 52 16.10 -14.33 -8.40
CA SER A 52 16.08 -15.55 -9.24
C SER A 52 17.03 -15.41 -10.42
N SER A 53 17.00 -14.28 -11.13
CA SER A 53 17.89 -13.99 -12.26
C SER A 53 19.35 -13.85 -11.83
N ALA A 54 19.62 -13.37 -10.61
CA ALA A 54 20.96 -13.33 -10.04
C ALA A 54 21.52 -14.76 -9.82
N ARG A 55 20.69 -15.67 -9.28
CA ARG A 55 21.05 -17.10 -9.14
C ARG A 55 21.21 -17.79 -10.49
N ILE A 56 20.32 -17.52 -11.46
CA ILE A 56 20.44 -18.06 -12.83
C ILE A 56 21.75 -17.57 -13.47
N LEU A 57 22.10 -16.28 -13.35
CA LEU A 57 23.37 -15.75 -13.85
C LEU A 57 24.57 -16.45 -13.19
N ALA A 58 24.57 -16.59 -11.86
CA ALA A 58 25.64 -17.29 -11.15
C ALA A 58 25.77 -18.76 -11.62
N ARG A 59 24.65 -19.44 -11.83
CA ARG A 59 24.58 -20.81 -12.37
C ARG A 59 25.07 -20.90 -13.82
N SER A 60 24.70 -19.95 -14.67
CA SER A 60 25.17 -19.83 -16.06
C SER A 60 26.69 -19.62 -16.16
N LEU A 61 27.27 -18.88 -15.22
CA LEU A 61 28.71 -18.62 -15.12
C LEU A 61 29.50 -19.81 -14.56
N ASN A 62 28.94 -20.51 -13.56
CA ASN A 62 29.63 -21.56 -12.80
C ASN A 62 29.27 -22.99 -13.21
N CYS A 63 28.36 -23.17 -14.18
CA CYS A 63 28.15 -24.44 -14.85
C CYS A 63 29.47 -25.00 -15.41
N GLU A 64 29.65 -26.33 -15.38
CA GLU A 64 30.83 -27.00 -15.95
C GLU A 64 30.97 -26.71 -17.45
N GLN A 65 29.83 -26.73 -18.16
CA GLN A 65 29.69 -26.34 -19.57
C GLN A 65 29.62 -24.81 -19.77
N GLY A 66 29.80 -24.02 -18.70
CA GLY A 66 29.73 -22.56 -18.72
C GLY A 66 31.04 -21.87 -19.10
N PRO A 67 30.99 -20.56 -19.40
CA PRO A 67 29.81 -19.70 -19.37
C PRO A 67 28.80 -20.02 -20.48
N THR A 68 27.54 -20.24 -20.12
CA THR A 68 26.48 -20.62 -21.06
C THR A 68 25.14 -19.95 -20.69
N PRO A 69 24.33 -19.48 -21.65
CA PRO A 69 22.94 -19.08 -21.39
C PRO A 69 22.07 -20.24 -20.86
N ASP A 70 22.42 -21.47 -21.22
CA ASP A 70 21.62 -22.68 -21.04
C ASP A 70 22.36 -23.66 -20.10
N PRO A 71 22.25 -23.48 -18.76
CA PRO A 71 23.03 -24.25 -17.79
C PRO A 71 22.50 -25.69 -17.63
N CYS A 72 23.40 -26.67 -17.68
CA CYS A 72 23.08 -28.10 -17.89
C CYS A 72 22.12 -28.75 -16.88
N GLY A 73 21.94 -28.18 -15.69
CA GLY A 73 21.00 -28.66 -14.67
C GLY A 73 21.42 -29.92 -13.92
N LYS A 74 22.58 -30.50 -14.26
CA LYS A 74 23.02 -31.82 -13.76
C LYS A 74 24.33 -31.81 -12.97
N CYS A 75 25.21 -30.83 -13.18
CA CYS A 75 26.43 -30.70 -12.38
C CYS A 75 26.16 -30.13 -10.99
N ASP A 76 27.07 -30.38 -10.05
CA ASP A 76 26.95 -29.97 -8.64
C ASP A 76 26.64 -28.47 -8.50
N SER A 77 27.30 -27.61 -9.27
CA SER A 77 27.03 -26.17 -9.25
C SER A 77 25.62 -25.82 -9.76
N CYS A 78 25.12 -26.52 -10.79
CA CYS A 78 23.75 -26.32 -11.28
C CYS A 78 22.67 -26.81 -10.30
N VAL A 79 22.94 -27.91 -9.59
CA VAL A 79 22.04 -28.48 -8.58
C VAL A 79 22.02 -27.59 -7.33
N ALA A 80 23.20 -27.18 -6.83
CA ALA A 80 23.37 -26.31 -5.68
C ALA A 80 22.72 -24.92 -5.87
N LEU A 81 22.74 -24.39 -7.09
CA LEU A 81 22.10 -23.12 -7.49
C LEU A 81 20.70 -23.30 -8.10
N GLY A 82 20.15 -24.51 -8.05
CA GLY A 82 18.81 -24.82 -8.55
C GLY A 82 17.68 -24.24 -7.69
N PRO A 83 16.41 -24.36 -8.13
CA PRO A 83 15.23 -23.87 -7.42
C PRO A 83 15.15 -24.36 -5.96
N THR A 84 15.52 -25.61 -5.73
CA THR A 84 15.55 -26.31 -4.44
C THR A 84 16.96 -26.50 -3.87
N GLY A 85 17.97 -25.85 -4.48
CA GLY A 85 19.37 -25.99 -4.08
C GLY A 85 19.70 -25.29 -2.75
N THR A 86 20.68 -25.83 -2.03
CA THR A 86 21.14 -25.32 -0.72
C THR A 86 22.04 -24.09 -0.80
N GLY A 87 22.37 -23.62 -2.01
CA GLY A 87 23.42 -22.63 -2.25
C GLY A 87 24.78 -23.29 -2.54
N HIS A 88 25.70 -22.52 -3.11
CA HIS A 88 27.01 -22.97 -3.58
C HIS A 88 28.13 -22.18 -2.89
N ILE A 89 29.23 -22.81 -2.50
CA ILE A 89 30.29 -22.17 -1.69
C ILE A 89 30.89 -20.90 -2.34
N ASP A 90 31.05 -20.90 -3.66
CA ASP A 90 31.56 -19.75 -4.43
C ASP A 90 30.47 -18.73 -4.82
N VAL A 91 29.22 -18.92 -4.39
CA VAL A 91 28.11 -17.98 -4.62
C VAL A 91 27.55 -17.53 -3.28
N ILE A 92 27.92 -16.33 -2.88
CA ILE A 92 27.62 -15.79 -1.56
C ILE A 92 26.45 -14.80 -1.71
N GLU A 93 25.28 -15.22 -1.22
CA GLU A 93 24.05 -14.44 -1.19
C GLU A 93 23.94 -13.69 0.14
N ILE A 94 23.72 -12.38 0.07
CA ILE A 94 23.68 -11.47 1.23
C ILE A 94 22.43 -10.60 1.12
N ASP A 95 21.61 -10.65 2.16
CA ASP A 95 20.53 -9.69 2.36
C ASP A 95 21.07 -8.44 3.06
N ALA A 96 21.13 -7.32 2.33
CA ALA A 96 21.61 -6.05 2.86
C ALA A 96 20.68 -5.42 3.90
N ALA A 97 19.41 -5.85 4.02
CA ALA A 97 18.54 -5.42 5.10
C ALA A 97 19.03 -5.96 6.46
N SER A 98 19.72 -7.11 6.45
CA SER A 98 20.28 -7.77 7.63
C SER A 98 21.79 -7.56 7.80
N HIS A 99 22.54 -7.41 6.69
CA HIS A 99 24.01 -7.34 6.65
C HIS A 99 24.50 -6.17 5.75
N GLY A 100 23.92 -4.99 5.92
CA GLY A 100 24.24 -3.76 5.17
C GLY A 100 25.36 -2.91 5.78
N GLY A 101 26.05 -3.42 6.80
CA GLY A 101 27.03 -2.68 7.61
C GLY A 101 28.36 -2.42 6.91
N VAL A 102 29.16 -1.55 7.51
CA VAL A 102 30.52 -1.24 7.04
C VAL A 102 31.46 -2.42 7.25
N ASP A 103 31.28 -3.14 8.35
CA ASP A 103 32.12 -4.27 8.74
C ASP A 103 31.78 -5.51 7.89
N ASP A 104 30.50 -5.77 7.61
CA ASP A 104 30.09 -6.77 6.60
C ASP A 104 30.78 -6.52 5.25
N ALA A 105 30.78 -5.27 4.79
CA ALA A 105 31.42 -4.85 3.54
C ALA A 105 32.96 -4.96 3.56
N ARG A 106 33.60 -4.82 4.74
CA ARG A 106 35.05 -5.03 4.92
C ARG A 106 35.39 -6.52 4.87
N ASP A 107 34.66 -7.35 5.60
CA ASP A 107 34.76 -8.81 5.59
C ASP A 107 34.60 -9.37 4.17
N LEU A 108 33.60 -8.87 3.43
CA LEU A 108 33.37 -9.22 2.03
C LEU A 108 34.56 -8.91 1.14
N ARG A 109 35.12 -7.70 1.29
CA ARG A 109 36.27 -7.23 0.53
C ARG A 109 37.52 -8.05 0.83
N GLU A 110 37.77 -8.41 2.08
CA GLU A 110 38.90 -9.27 2.46
C GLU A 110 38.74 -10.67 1.88
N ARG A 111 37.53 -11.25 1.97
CA ARG A 111 37.23 -12.57 1.38
C ARG A 111 37.23 -12.57 -0.16
N ALA A 112 37.10 -11.41 -0.81
CA ALA A 112 36.97 -11.31 -2.26
C ALA A 112 38.27 -11.60 -3.04
N PHE A 113 39.43 -11.36 -2.43
CA PHE A 113 40.73 -11.58 -3.08
C PHE A 113 41.08 -13.06 -3.25
N PHE A 114 40.54 -13.95 -2.42
CA PHE A 114 40.75 -15.39 -2.56
C PHE A 114 40.07 -15.92 -3.82
N ALA A 115 40.75 -16.84 -4.50
CA ALA A 115 40.23 -17.58 -5.65
C ALA A 115 38.98 -18.41 -5.26
N PRO A 116 38.14 -18.80 -6.23
CA PRO A 116 37.04 -19.73 -5.99
C PRO A 116 37.59 -21.12 -5.57
N VAL A 117 36.78 -21.88 -4.82
CA VAL A 117 37.14 -23.21 -4.30
C VAL A 117 36.87 -24.31 -5.31
N ALA A 118 35.70 -24.27 -5.97
CA ALA A 118 35.24 -25.33 -6.88
C ALA A 118 34.74 -24.80 -8.23
N ALA A 119 34.27 -23.56 -8.30
CA ALA A 119 33.70 -22.97 -9.51
C ALA A 119 34.68 -22.10 -10.32
N ARG A 120 34.25 -21.68 -11.51
CA ARG A 120 35.00 -20.75 -12.38
C ARG A 120 35.05 -19.32 -11.84
N PHE A 121 33.97 -18.87 -11.19
CA PHE A 121 33.83 -17.52 -10.67
C PHE A 121 33.31 -17.51 -9.24
N LYS A 122 33.78 -16.55 -8.46
CA LYS A 122 33.23 -16.18 -7.16
C LYS A 122 32.20 -15.08 -7.37
N VAL A 123 30.94 -15.35 -7.02
CA VAL A 123 29.82 -14.45 -7.29
C VAL A 123 29.23 -13.94 -5.97
N TYR A 124 29.22 -12.63 -5.78
CA TYR A 124 28.50 -11.99 -4.70
C TYR A 124 27.15 -11.49 -5.20
N ILE A 125 26.07 -11.99 -4.59
CA ILE A 125 24.71 -11.53 -4.83
C ILE A 125 24.30 -10.72 -3.60
N ILE A 126 24.10 -9.41 -3.76
CA ILE A 126 23.70 -8.50 -2.69
C ILE A 126 22.26 -8.09 -2.96
N ASP A 127 21.32 -8.70 -2.23
CA ASP A 127 19.89 -8.40 -2.34
C ASP A 127 19.49 -7.22 -1.46
N GLU A 128 18.42 -6.53 -1.86
CA GLU A 128 17.98 -5.23 -1.36
C GLU A 128 19.11 -4.21 -1.11
N ALA A 129 20.01 -4.10 -2.08
CA ALA A 129 21.24 -3.29 -2.01
C ALA A 129 21.04 -1.81 -1.65
N HIS A 130 19.83 -1.24 -1.77
CA HIS A 130 19.52 0.10 -1.27
C HIS A 130 19.62 0.23 0.27
N MET A 131 19.63 -0.89 0.99
CA MET A 131 19.81 -0.96 2.45
C MET A 131 21.30 -0.93 2.87
N VAL A 132 22.24 -1.08 1.94
CA VAL A 132 23.68 -0.97 2.24
C VAL A 132 24.01 0.47 2.63
N THR A 133 24.70 0.63 3.76
CA THR A 133 25.17 1.94 4.25
C THR A 133 26.11 2.63 3.25
N ARG A 134 26.18 3.97 3.28
CA ARG A 134 27.08 4.73 2.37
C ARG A 134 28.53 4.32 2.57
N GLU A 135 28.92 4.12 3.83
CA GLU A 135 30.22 3.67 4.27
C GLU A 135 30.50 2.23 3.81
N GLY A 136 29.49 1.34 3.85
CA GLY A 136 29.57 -0.01 3.28
C GLY A 136 29.81 -0.01 1.77
N PHE A 137 29.04 0.77 1.00
CA PHE A 137 29.30 0.93 -0.43
C PHE A 137 30.69 1.52 -0.71
N ASN A 138 31.14 2.51 0.06
CA ASN A 138 32.48 3.09 -0.06
C ASN A 138 33.60 2.06 0.21
N ALA A 139 33.38 1.09 1.10
CA ALA A 139 34.32 -0.01 1.32
C ALA A 139 34.43 -0.94 0.10
N LEU A 140 33.33 -1.13 -0.65
CA LEU A 140 33.27 -1.94 -1.87
C LEU A 140 33.75 -1.21 -3.13
N LEU A 141 33.82 0.13 -3.15
CA LEU A 141 34.14 0.90 -4.38
C LEU A 141 35.40 0.43 -5.10
N LYS A 142 36.53 0.27 -4.39
CA LYS A 142 37.79 -0.20 -4.99
C LYS A 142 37.67 -1.57 -5.65
N LEU A 143 36.83 -2.43 -5.08
CA LEU A 143 36.62 -3.80 -5.52
C LEU A 143 35.66 -3.89 -6.71
N VAL A 144 34.73 -2.93 -6.84
CA VAL A 144 33.87 -2.77 -8.02
C VAL A 144 34.60 -2.03 -9.15
N GLU A 145 35.53 -1.13 -8.81
CA GLU A 145 36.40 -0.40 -9.75
C GLU A 145 37.45 -1.29 -10.41
N GLU A 146 38.21 -2.07 -9.62
CA GLU A 146 39.27 -2.97 -10.11
C GLU A 146 39.11 -4.39 -9.53
N PRO A 147 38.04 -5.13 -9.92
CA PRO A 147 37.78 -6.47 -9.42
C PRO A 147 38.80 -7.50 -9.94
N PRO A 148 39.19 -8.49 -9.11
CA PRO A 148 39.88 -9.69 -9.58
C PRO A 148 39.11 -10.38 -10.74
N PRO A 149 39.79 -10.98 -11.75
CA PRO A 149 39.12 -11.54 -12.93
C PRO A 149 38.05 -12.60 -12.62
N HIS A 150 38.27 -13.39 -11.57
CA HIS A 150 37.37 -14.44 -11.09
C HIS A 150 36.16 -13.90 -10.30
N LEU A 151 36.14 -12.61 -9.95
CA LEU A 151 35.10 -12.02 -9.12
C LEU A 151 33.97 -11.41 -9.95
N LYS A 152 32.72 -11.60 -9.50
CA LYS A 152 31.51 -11.03 -10.10
C LYS A 152 30.55 -10.51 -9.03
N PHE A 153 29.94 -9.35 -9.28
CA PHE A 153 28.91 -8.75 -8.42
C PHE A 153 27.55 -8.73 -9.11
N VAL A 154 26.50 -9.04 -8.35
CA VAL A 154 25.11 -8.82 -8.74
C VAL A 154 24.39 -8.11 -7.60
N PHE A 155 24.13 -6.81 -7.77
CA PHE A 155 23.33 -6.02 -6.85
C PHE A 155 21.86 -6.11 -7.26
N ALA A 156 20.97 -6.57 -6.38
CA ALA A 156 19.53 -6.52 -6.58
C ALA A 156 18.90 -5.44 -5.68
N THR A 157 17.96 -4.64 -6.20
CA THR A 157 17.30 -3.58 -5.41
C THR A 157 15.90 -3.23 -5.92
N THR A 158 15.02 -2.81 -5.03
CA THR A 158 13.77 -2.11 -5.39
C THR A 158 13.97 -0.64 -5.77
N GLU A 159 14.92 0.04 -5.12
CA GLU A 159 15.13 1.50 -5.19
C GLU A 159 16.52 1.81 -5.79
N PRO A 160 16.66 1.91 -7.14
CA PRO A 160 17.95 2.14 -7.78
C PRO A 160 18.53 3.53 -7.48
N GLU A 161 17.71 4.54 -7.24
CA GLU A 161 18.12 5.91 -6.88
C GLU A 161 18.79 6.02 -5.51
N LYS A 162 18.53 5.07 -4.58
CA LYS A 162 19.23 4.99 -3.30
C LYS A 162 20.65 4.40 -3.41
N VAL A 163 20.94 3.65 -4.47
CA VAL A 163 22.29 3.12 -4.75
C VAL A 163 23.20 4.26 -5.22
N ILE A 164 24.37 4.40 -4.59
CA ILE A 164 25.26 5.53 -4.88
C ILE A 164 25.71 5.57 -6.34
N GLY A 165 25.77 6.78 -6.92
CA GLY A 165 26.04 6.98 -8.35
C GLY A 165 27.36 6.37 -8.84
N THR A 166 28.36 6.28 -7.97
CA THR A 166 29.69 5.69 -8.23
C THR A 166 29.71 4.16 -8.34
N ILE A 167 28.72 3.47 -7.77
CA ILE A 167 28.47 2.04 -8.00
C ILE A 167 27.65 1.90 -9.29
N ARG A 168 26.56 2.67 -9.42
CA ARG A 168 25.67 2.62 -10.60
C ARG A 168 26.40 2.83 -11.93
N SER A 169 27.37 3.74 -11.97
CA SER A 169 28.17 4.02 -13.18
C SER A 169 29.13 2.90 -13.58
N ARG A 170 29.32 1.90 -12.72
CA ARG A 170 30.24 0.75 -12.93
C ARG A 170 29.51 -0.59 -13.00
N THR A 171 28.21 -0.60 -12.74
CA THR A 171 27.34 -1.76 -12.93
C THR A 171 26.62 -1.70 -14.28
N HIS A 172 26.51 -2.84 -14.97
CA HIS A 172 25.53 -2.96 -16.06
C HIS A 172 24.12 -3.05 -15.47
N HIS A 173 23.30 -2.04 -15.76
CA HIS A 173 21.98 -1.85 -15.16
C HIS A 173 20.88 -2.51 -16.01
N TYR A 174 20.11 -3.42 -15.39
CA TYR A 174 18.96 -4.11 -15.97
C TYR A 174 17.69 -3.80 -15.17
N PRO A 175 16.73 -3.05 -15.75
CA PRO A 175 15.47 -2.70 -15.10
C PRO A 175 14.39 -3.76 -15.32
N PHE A 176 14.06 -4.51 -14.28
CA PHE A 176 12.93 -5.43 -14.22
C PHE A 176 11.60 -4.67 -14.07
N ARG A 177 10.54 -5.19 -14.66
CA ARG A 177 9.19 -4.59 -14.66
C ARG A 177 8.19 -5.45 -13.89
N LEU A 178 6.99 -4.94 -13.63
CA LEU A 178 5.87 -5.80 -13.21
C LEU A 178 5.48 -6.69 -14.39
N ILE A 179 5.10 -7.93 -14.11
CA ILE A 179 4.68 -8.90 -15.13
C ILE A 179 3.20 -8.59 -15.49
N PRO A 180 2.84 -8.49 -16.78
CA PRO A 180 1.46 -8.23 -17.20
C PRO A 180 0.47 -9.29 -16.67
N PRO A 181 -0.78 -8.92 -16.34
CA PRO A 181 -1.77 -9.86 -15.80
C PRO A 181 -2.00 -11.10 -16.67
N GLY A 182 -2.07 -10.97 -18.00
CA GLY A 182 -2.24 -12.11 -18.90
C GLY A 182 -1.12 -13.15 -18.76
N VAL A 183 0.15 -12.71 -18.76
CA VAL A 183 1.32 -13.58 -18.60
C VAL A 183 1.37 -14.23 -17.20
N LEU A 184 0.88 -13.54 -16.16
CA LEU A 184 0.72 -14.15 -14.83
C LEU A 184 -0.42 -15.18 -14.79
N THR A 185 -1.54 -14.94 -15.48
CA THR A 185 -2.63 -15.92 -15.59
C THR A 185 -2.15 -17.18 -16.31
N GLU A 186 -1.48 -17.04 -17.45
CA GLU A 186 -0.87 -18.15 -18.19
C GLU A 186 0.09 -18.97 -17.31
N LEU A 187 0.97 -18.30 -16.54
CA LEU A 187 1.89 -18.96 -15.61
C LEU A 187 1.15 -19.71 -14.49
N VAL A 188 0.09 -19.12 -13.92
CA VAL A 188 -0.74 -19.76 -12.88
C VAL A 188 -1.46 -20.99 -13.44
N GLU A 189 -2.01 -20.91 -14.65
CA GLU A 189 -2.63 -22.07 -15.31
C GLU A 189 -1.63 -23.17 -15.64
N GLU A 190 -0.44 -22.84 -16.16
CA GLU A 190 0.64 -23.80 -16.39
C GLU A 190 1.00 -24.57 -15.11
N ILE A 191 1.04 -23.87 -13.97
CA ILE A 191 1.33 -24.44 -12.66
C ILE A 191 0.18 -25.32 -12.16
N LEU A 192 -1.07 -24.84 -12.20
CA LEU A 192 -2.23 -25.64 -11.77
C LEU A 192 -2.43 -26.90 -12.62
N ARG A 193 -2.20 -26.81 -13.93
CA ARG A 193 -2.20 -27.97 -14.84
C ARG A 193 -1.07 -28.97 -14.56
N SER A 194 0.06 -28.54 -13.99
CA SER A 194 1.16 -29.44 -13.63
C SER A 194 1.09 -30.01 -12.20
N GLU A 195 0.27 -29.42 -11.32
CA GLU A 195 -0.09 -29.99 -10.01
C GLU A 195 -1.39 -30.83 -10.05
N ASP A 196 -2.05 -30.93 -11.21
CA ASP A 196 -3.33 -31.63 -11.42
C ASP A 196 -4.47 -31.13 -10.51
N VAL A 197 -4.55 -29.80 -10.33
CA VAL A 197 -5.55 -29.17 -9.46
C VAL A 197 -6.74 -28.63 -10.27
N PRO A 198 -8.00 -28.97 -9.93
CA PRO A 198 -9.17 -28.35 -10.54
C PRO A 198 -9.31 -26.88 -10.12
N TYR A 199 -9.72 -26.02 -11.06
CA TYR A 199 -9.92 -24.58 -10.80
C TYR A 199 -11.03 -23.98 -11.66
N GLU A 200 -11.69 -22.95 -11.11
CA GLU A 200 -12.57 -22.07 -11.86
C GLU A 200 -11.75 -20.93 -12.49
N ALA A 201 -11.88 -20.74 -13.80
CA ALA A 201 -11.15 -19.70 -14.53
C ALA A 201 -11.43 -18.27 -14.02
N SER A 202 -12.64 -18.02 -13.49
CA SER A 202 -13.05 -16.76 -12.86
C SER A 202 -12.28 -16.44 -11.56
N ALA A 203 -11.70 -17.44 -10.89
CA ALA A 203 -10.95 -17.23 -9.65
C ALA A 203 -9.51 -16.74 -9.88
N LEU A 204 -8.89 -17.09 -11.02
CA LEU A 204 -7.48 -16.76 -11.30
C LEU A 204 -7.21 -15.24 -11.38
N PRO A 205 -8.07 -14.41 -12.02
CA PRO A 205 -7.92 -12.95 -12.01
C PRO A 205 -7.86 -12.34 -10.60
N LEU A 206 -8.55 -12.93 -9.61
CA LEU A 206 -8.51 -12.47 -8.22
C LEU A 206 -7.10 -12.68 -7.62
N ALA A 207 -6.50 -13.86 -7.83
CA ALA A 207 -5.16 -14.16 -7.36
C ALA A 207 -4.09 -13.29 -8.04
N VAL A 208 -4.17 -13.13 -9.37
CA VAL A 208 -3.25 -12.28 -10.15
C VAL A 208 -3.36 -10.81 -9.77
N ARG A 209 -4.59 -10.30 -9.55
CA ARG A 209 -4.84 -8.93 -9.08
C ARG A 209 -4.27 -8.73 -7.66
N ALA A 210 -4.47 -9.69 -6.75
CA ALA A 210 -3.94 -9.63 -5.39
C ALA A 210 -2.40 -9.70 -5.36
N GLY A 211 -1.77 -10.40 -6.31
CA GLY A 211 -0.30 -10.43 -6.49
C GLY A 211 0.31 -9.18 -7.13
N ALA A 212 -0.50 -8.21 -7.58
CA ALA A 212 -0.09 -6.88 -8.05
C ALA A 212 1.07 -6.87 -9.07
N GLY A 213 1.10 -7.82 -10.00
CA GLY A 213 2.15 -7.93 -11.03
C GLY A 213 3.46 -8.59 -10.57
N SER A 214 3.52 -9.11 -9.34
CA SER A 214 4.62 -9.93 -8.84
C SER A 214 4.31 -11.42 -8.96
N ALA A 215 5.15 -12.18 -9.66
CA ALA A 215 5.05 -13.64 -9.68
C ALA A 215 5.22 -14.26 -8.28
N ARG A 216 6.13 -13.75 -7.45
CA ARG A 216 6.33 -14.27 -6.08
C ARG A 216 5.07 -14.09 -5.23
N ASP A 217 4.48 -12.89 -5.22
CA ASP A 217 3.33 -12.59 -4.38
C ASP A 217 2.08 -13.35 -4.93
N THR A 218 1.89 -13.39 -6.26
CA THR A 218 0.82 -14.19 -6.91
C THR A 218 0.91 -15.69 -6.56
N LEU A 219 2.09 -16.31 -6.65
CA LEU A 219 2.25 -17.73 -6.32
C LEU A 219 2.12 -18.00 -4.80
N SER A 220 2.48 -17.04 -3.96
CA SER A 220 2.27 -17.14 -2.50
C SER A 220 0.79 -17.05 -2.13
N ILE A 221 -0.01 -16.31 -2.92
CA ILE A 221 -1.47 -16.25 -2.81
C ILE A 221 -2.10 -17.54 -3.36
N LEU A 222 -1.56 -18.09 -4.45
CA LEU A 222 -1.99 -19.36 -5.00
C LEU A 222 -1.76 -20.51 -4.00
N ASP A 223 -0.61 -20.56 -3.33
CA ASP A 223 -0.33 -21.48 -2.21
C ASP A 223 -1.41 -21.40 -1.11
N GLN A 224 -1.89 -20.19 -0.77
CA GLN A 224 -2.94 -19.98 0.25
C GLN A 224 -4.32 -20.46 -0.23
N LEU A 225 -4.67 -20.18 -1.49
CA LEU A 225 -5.92 -20.68 -2.09
C LEU A 225 -5.94 -22.21 -2.13
N LEU A 226 -4.83 -22.83 -2.53
CA LEU A 226 -4.67 -24.29 -2.52
C LEU A 226 -4.79 -24.89 -1.12
N ALA A 227 -4.17 -24.27 -0.11
CA ALA A 227 -4.28 -24.71 1.28
C ALA A 227 -5.71 -24.60 1.86
N GLY A 228 -6.54 -23.70 1.32
CA GLY A 228 -7.97 -23.57 1.65
C GLY A 228 -8.93 -24.30 0.70
N SER A 229 -8.42 -25.02 -0.30
CA SER A 229 -9.21 -25.77 -1.26
C SER A 229 -9.60 -27.15 -0.72
N ASP A 230 -10.71 -27.70 -1.21
CA ASP A 230 -11.10 -29.09 -1.00
C ASP A 230 -10.96 -29.88 -2.32
N GLU A 231 -11.66 -31.01 -2.44
CA GLU A 231 -11.65 -31.83 -3.65
C GLU A 231 -12.14 -31.09 -4.92
N ASN A 232 -12.89 -29.98 -4.76
CA ASN A 232 -13.31 -29.13 -5.87
C ASN A 232 -12.22 -28.12 -6.31
N GLY A 233 -11.12 -28.02 -5.56
CA GLY A 233 -10.01 -27.12 -5.86
C GLY A 233 -10.34 -25.63 -5.69
N ILE A 234 -9.80 -24.80 -6.58
CA ILE A 234 -9.88 -23.34 -6.46
C ILE A 234 -11.18 -22.83 -7.07
N THR A 235 -12.14 -22.45 -6.22
CA THR A 235 -13.44 -21.88 -6.61
C THR A 235 -13.49 -20.37 -6.36
N TYR A 236 -14.30 -19.65 -7.15
CA TYR A 236 -14.47 -18.19 -7.07
C TYR A 236 -14.93 -17.75 -5.68
N ALA A 237 -15.96 -18.39 -5.12
CA ALA A 237 -16.50 -18.05 -3.81
C ALA A 237 -15.45 -18.15 -2.68
N ARG A 238 -14.56 -19.16 -2.74
CA ARG A 238 -13.44 -19.28 -1.79
C ARG A 238 -12.36 -18.24 -2.03
N ALA A 239 -12.04 -17.94 -3.29
CA ALA A 239 -11.07 -16.90 -3.62
C ALA A 239 -11.54 -15.50 -3.16
N VAL A 240 -12.83 -15.19 -3.30
CA VAL A 240 -13.44 -13.97 -2.76
C VAL A 240 -13.33 -13.93 -1.23
N SER A 241 -13.78 -15.00 -0.55
CA SER A 241 -13.78 -15.08 0.91
C SER A 241 -12.37 -15.02 1.52
N LEU A 242 -11.39 -15.74 0.96
CA LEU A 242 -10.02 -15.81 1.50
C LEU A 242 -9.22 -14.52 1.24
N LEU A 243 -9.44 -13.86 0.10
CA LEU A 243 -8.71 -12.64 -0.29
C LEU A 243 -9.43 -11.34 0.13
N GLY A 244 -10.60 -11.46 0.77
CA GLY A 244 -11.41 -10.33 1.23
C GLY A 244 -11.92 -9.43 0.11
N TYR A 245 -12.05 -9.95 -1.12
CA TYR A 245 -12.65 -9.22 -2.22
C TYR A 245 -14.14 -8.98 -1.99
N THR A 246 -14.66 -7.93 -2.59
CA THR A 246 -16.10 -7.68 -2.65
C THR A 246 -16.74 -8.60 -3.67
N ASP A 247 -17.84 -9.24 -3.29
CA ASP A 247 -18.67 -10.02 -4.21
C ASP A 247 -19.26 -9.11 -5.30
N SER A 248 -19.29 -9.58 -6.55
CA SER A 248 -19.82 -8.81 -7.68
C SER A 248 -21.29 -8.44 -7.49
N ALA A 249 -22.10 -9.28 -6.85
CA ALA A 249 -23.51 -8.98 -6.55
C ALA A 249 -23.65 -7.79 -5.58
N LEU A 250 -22.77 -7.67 -4.58
CA LEU A 250 -22.78 -6.53 -3.65
C LEU A 250 -22.36 -5.23 -4.34
N LEU A 251 -21.41 -5.31 -5.28
CA LEU A 251 -21.07 -4.17 -6.15
C LEU A 251 -22.25 -3.79 -7.06
N ASP A 252 -22.94 -4.77 -7.66
CA ASP A 252 -24.10 -4.55 -8.51
C ASP A 252 -25.25 -3.85 -7.76
N GLU A 253 -25.57 -4.33 -6.55
CA GLU A 253 -26.58 -3.72 -5.67
C GLU A 253 -26.25 -2.27 -5.33
N VAL A 254 -24.99 -1.97 -4.99
CA VAL A 254 -24.54 -0.61 -4.61
C VAL A 254 -24.56 0.34 -5.80
N ILE A 255 -24.12 -0.12 -6.96
CA ILE A 255 -24.17 0.65 -8.21
C ILE A 255 -25.63 0.94 -8.62
N ALA A 256 -26.53 -0.05 -8.50
CA ALA A 256 -27.96 0.15 -8.73
C ALA A 256 -28.59 1.12 -7.72
N ALA A 257 -28.23 1.02 -6.44
CA ALA A 257 -28.70 1.93 -5.39
C ALA A 257 -28.22 3.37 -5.60
N PHE A 258 -26.99 3.59 -6.08
CA PHE A 258 -26.52 4.92 -6.48
C PHE A 258 -27.30 5.48 -7.68
N ALA A 259 -27.59 4.67 -8.70
CA ALA A 259 -28.39 5.09 -9.85
C ALA A 259 -29.82 5.50 -9.44
N ALA A 260 -30.45 4.71 -8.56
CA ALA A 260 -31.76 4.99 -7.96
C ALA A 260 -31.73 6.14 -6.93
N ARG A 261 -30.54 6.52 -6.44
CA ARG A 261 -30.27 7.36 -5.26
C ARG A 261 -30.97 6.88 -3.98
N ASP A 262 -31.13 5.57 -3.85
CA ASP A 262 -31.63 4.93 -2.63
C ASP A 262 -30.55 4.92 -1.55
N GLY A 263 -30.60 5.93 -0.67
CA GLY A 263 -29.70 6.01 0.47
C GLY A 263 -29.85 4.86 1.47
N ALA A 264 -31.05 4.30 1.65
CA ALA A 264 -31.26 3.21 2.59
C ALA A 264 -30.56 1.93 2.09
N ALA A 265 -30.69 1.61 0.81
CA ALA A 265 -29.98 0.49 0.20
C ALA A 265 -28.44 0.67 0.22
N VAL A 266 -27.93 1.88 -0.07
CA VAL A 266 -26.48 2.16 0.01
C VAL A 266 -25.94 1.98 1.44
N PHE A 267 -26.58 2.56 2.46
CA PHE A 267 -26.09 2.41 3.84
C PHE A 267 -26.26 0.99 4.38
N ALA A 268 -27.32 0.26 4.00
CA ALA A 268 -27.47 -1.16 4.32
C ALA A 268 -26.40 -2.05 3.64
N ALA A 269 -25.91 -1.67 2.46
CA ALA A 269 -24.76 -2.34 1.85
C ALA A 269 -23.46 -2.05 2.62
N VAL A 270 -23.21 -0.79 3.01
CA VAL A 270 -22.05 -0.41 3.84
C VAL A 270 -22.06 -1.13 5.19
N ASP A 271 -23.22 -1.30 5.81
CA ASP A 271 -23.32 -2.03 7.08
C ASP A 271 -23.01 -3.53 6.89
N ARG A 272 -23.52 -4.17 5.84
CA ARG A 272 -23.17 -5.57 5.48
C ARG A 272 -21.67 -5.78 5.23
N VAL A 273 -20.96 -4.82 4.63
CA VAL A 273 -19.49 -4.85 4.48
C VAL A 273 -18.82 -4.93 5.85
N VAL A 274 -19.30 -4.13 6.82
CA VAL A 274 -18.73 -4.09 8.17
C VAL A 274 -19.12 -5.34 9.00
N GLU A 275 -20.38 -5.77 8.95
CA GLU A 275 -20.87 -6.96 9.67
C GLU A 275 -20.23 -8.27 9.19
N SER A 276 -19.93 -8.37 7.89
CA SER A 276 -19.18 -9.51 7.33
C SER A 276 -17.68 -9.48 7.64
N GLY A 277 -17.19 -8.42 8.29
CA GLY A 277 -15.77 -8.25 8.65
C GLY A 277 -14.87 -7.86 7.48
N GLN A 278 -15.44 -7.44 6.34
CA GLN A 278 -14.68 -6.99 5.18
C GLN A 278 -14.05 -5.61 5.45
N ASP A 279 -12.81 -5.39 5.00
CA ASP A 279 -12.14 -4.09 5.12
C ASP A 279 -12.87 -3.00 4.29
N PRO A 280 -13.39 -1.91 4.90
CA PRO A 280 -14.03 -0.81 4.18
C PRO A 280 -13.13 -0.19 3.10
N ARG A 281 -11.81 -0.17 3.32
CA ARG A 281 -10.86 0.37 2.35
C ARG A 281 -10.70 -0.55 1.14
N ARG A 282 -10.77 -1.87 1.34
CA ARG A 282 -10.82 -2.88 0.27
C ARG A 282 -12.12 -2.76 -0.53
N PHE A 283 -13.27 -2.69 0.14
CA PHE A 283 -14.56 -2.45 -0.51
C PHE A 283 -14.54 -1.17 -1.38
N THR A 284 -14.01 -0.07 -0.86
CA THR A 284 -13.88 1.20 -1.59
C THR A 284 -12.97 1.07 -2.82
N ALA A 285 -11.95 0.21 -2.77
CA ALA A 285 -11.04 -0.03 -3.89
C ALA A 285 -11.71 -0.86 -5.00
N ASP A 286 -12.43 -1.93 -4.63
CA ASP A 286 -13.16 -2.76 -5.58
C ASP A 286 -14.32 -1.96 -6.23
N LEU A 287 -14.98 -1.09 -5.47
CA LEU A 287 -16.00 -0.17 -5.97
C LEU A 287 -15.41 0.89 -6.93
N LEU A 288 -14.22 1.43 -6.65
CA LEU A 288 -13.52 2.32 -7.59
C LEU A 288 -13.13 1.59 -8.88
N GLU A 289 -12.63 0.35 -8.79
CA GLU A 289 -12.33 -0.47 -9.97
C GLU A 289 -13.60 -0.70 -10.81
N ARG A 290 -14.73 -1.05 -10.18
CA ARG A 290 -16.00 -1.19 -10.91
C ARG A 290 -16.45 0.12 -11.56
N VAL A 291 -16.41 1.26 -10.85
CA VAL A 291 -16.77 2.57 -11.42
C VAL A 291 -15.85 2.95 -12.58
N ARG A 292 -14.53 2.69 -12.49
CA ARG A 292 -13.58 2.88 -13.60
C ARG A 292 -14.02 2.10 -14.84
N ASP A 293 -14.41 0.84 -14.67
CA ASP A 293 -14.78 -0.03 -15.78
C ASP A 293 -16.11 0.41 -16.42
N LEU A 294 -17.05 0.95 -15.64
CA LEU A 294 -18.24 1.62 -16.14
C LEU A 294 -17.89 2.90 -16.94
N VAL A 295 -16.96 3.74 -16.46
CA VAL A 295 -16.47 4.91 -17.22
C VAL A 295 -15.84 4.48 -18.55
N ILE A 296 -15.05 3.40 -18.56
CA ILE A 296 -14.47 2.85 -19.79
C ILE A 296 -15.57 2.39 -20.75
N LEU A 297 -16.58 1.64 -20.28
CA LEU A 297 -17.71 1.20 -21.10
C LEU A 297 -18.55 2.36 -21.66
N SER A 298 -18.76 3.44 -20.88
CA SER A 298 -19.47 4.64 -21.36
C SER A 298 -18.75 5.33 -22.52
N ASN A 299 -17.42 5.26 -22.59
CA ASN A 299 -16.62 5.92 -23.63
C ASN A 299 -16.21 4.97 -24.77
N VAL A 300 -16.09 3.68 -24.49
CA VAL A 300 -15.66 2.63 -25.43
C VAL A 300 -16.59 1.41 -25.26
N PRO A 301 -17.75 1.38 -25.96
CA PRO A 301 -18.72 0.28 -25.82
C PRO A 301 -18.17 -1.11 -26.19
N GLU A 302 -17.13 -1.17 -27.01
CA GLU A 302 -16.43 -2.39 -27.46
C GLU A 302 -15.26 -2.81 -26.53
N ALA A 303 -15.10 -2.19 -25.35
CA ALA A 303 -13.95 -2.42 -24.46
C ALA A 303 -13.77 -3.87 -23.98
N GLY A 304 -14.82 -4.71 -24.05
CA GLY A 304 -14.72 -6.15 -23.76
C GLY A 304 -13.98 -6.94 -24.83
N GLY A 305 -14.07 -6.55 -26.10
CA GLY A 305 -13.41 -7.24 -27.21
C GLY A 305 -11.93 -6.87 -27.38
N THR A 306 -11.49 -5.77 -26.76
CA THR A 306 -10.15 -5.19 -26.94
C THR A 306 -9.16 -5.54 -25.84
N GLY A 307 -9.56 -6.32 -24.84
CA GLY A 307 -8.72 -6.64 -23.67
C GLY A 307 -8.52 -5.48 -22.69
N LEU A 308 -9.28 -4.38 -22.84
CA LEU A 308 -9.32 -3.30 -21.85
C LEU A 308 -10.04 -3.71 -20.56
N LEU A 309 -10.98 -4.65 -20.67
CA LEU A 309 -11.76 -5.21 -19.57
C LEU A 309 -11.69 -6.74 -19.60
N ASN A 310 -11.19 -7.34 -18.52
CA ASN A 310 -11.11 -8.80 -18.35
C ASN A 310 -12.36 -9.30 -17.61
N VAL A 311 -13.51 -9.17 -18.28
CA VAL A 311 -14.86 -9.45 -17.73
C VAL A 311 -15.58 -10.44 -18.63
N ALA A 312 -16.40 -11.33 -18.05
CA ALA A 312 -17.18 -12.30 -18.82
C ALA A 312 -18.24 -11.61 -19.71
N PRO A 313 -18.61 -12.17 -20.88
CA PRO A 313 -19.56 -11.53 -21.79
C PRO A 313 -20.92 -11.19 -21.15
N ASP A 314 -21.42 -12.06 -20.26
CA ASP A 314 -22.71 -11.88 -19.60
C ASP A 314 -22.67 -10.76 -18.54
N GLU A 315 -21.57 -10.65 -17.79
CA GLU A 315 -21.35 -9.55 -16.83
C GLU A 315 -21.16 -8.21 -17.57
N LEU A 316 -20.53 -8.22 -18.75
CA LEU A 316 -20.32 -7.01 -19.54
C LEU A 316 -21.64 -6.35 -19.98
N GLU A 317 -22.66 -7.14 -20.35
CA GLU A 317 -23.98 -6.59 -20.71
C GLU A 317 -24.77 -6.14 -19.46
N HIS A 318 -24.45 -6.65 -18.27
CA HIS A 318 -24.93 -6.06 -17.02
C HIS A 318 -24.25 -4.71 -16.75
N MET A 319 -22.92 -4.63 -16.88
CA MET A 319 -22.13 -3.42 -16.69
C MET A 319 -22.48 -2.31 -17.71
N ARG A 320 -22.80 -2.64 -18.97
CA ARG A 320 -23.32 -1.65 -19.95
C ARG A 320 -24.62 -0.98 -19.48
N ARG A 321 -25.53 -1.75 -18.88
CA ARG A 321 -26.79 -1.23 -18.30
C ARG A 321 -26.52 -0.34 -17.08
N GLN A 322 -25.58 -0.73 -16.21
CA GLN A 322 -25.12 0.09 -15.09
C GLN A 322 -24.49 1.42 -15.57
N ALA A 323 -23.64 1.38 -16.60
CA ALA A 323 -23.00 2.57 -17.14
C ALA A 323 -24.02 3.57 -17.70
N SER A 324 -25.03 3.08 -18.42
CA SER A 324 -26.16 3.90 -18.90
C SER A 324 -27.04 4.46 -17.77
N SER A 325 -27.23 3.72 -16.67
CA SER A 325 -28.10 4.14 -15.56
C SER A 325 -27.47 5.22 -14.67
N LEU A 326 -26.14 5.29 -14.58
CA LEU A 326 -25.41 6.36 -13.87
C LEU A 326 -25.01 7.53 -14.77
N GLY A 327 -24.64 7.29 -16.03
CA GLY A 327 -24.18 8.34 -16.95
C GLY A 327 -22.75 8.83 -16.67
N PRO A 328 -22.05 9.34 -17.69
CA PRO A 328 -20.62 9.68 -17.61
C PRO A 328 -20.30 10.75 -16.55
N GLY A 329 -21.20 11.71 -16.31
CA GLY A 329 -20.99 12.77 -15.33
C GLY A 329 -21.04 12.26 -13.89
N GLU A 330 -22.03 11.40 -13.57
CA GLU A 330 -22.14 10.83 -12.22
C GLU A 330 -21.05 9.77 -11.96
N LEU A 331 -20.67 8.98 -12.97
CA LEU A 331 -19.57 8.01 -12.89
C LEU A 331 -18.21 8.67 -12.66
N THR A 332 -17.88 9.73 -13.41
CA THR A 332 -16.60 10.45 -13.24
C THR A 332 -16.50 11.04 -11.83
N ARG A 333 -17.56 11.71 -11.36
CA ARG A 333 -17.63 12.28 -10.01
C ARG A 333 -17.54 11.21 -8.92
N ALA A 334 -18.15 10.05 -9.13
CA ALA A 334 -18.03 8.92 -8.20
C ALA A 334 -16.58 8.39 -8.15
N ALA A 335 -15.90 8.28 -9.29
CA ALA A 335 -14.51 7.86 -9.36
C ALA A 335 -13.59 8.81 -8.58
N ASP A 336 -13.73 10.12 -8.75
CA ASP A 336 -12.92 11.12 -8.04
C ASP A 336 -13.14 11.09 -6.52
N LEU A 337 -14.40 10.94 -6.07
CA LEU A 337 -14.75 10.83 -4.66
C LEU A 337 -14.18 9.55 -4.02
N LEU A 338 -14.30 8.41 -4.71
CA LEU A 338 -13.74 7.12 -4.26
C LEU A 338 -12.20 7.14 -4.25
N HIS A 339 -11.55 7.71 -5.27
CA HIS A 339 -10.10 7.84 -5.34
C HIS A 339 -9.52 8.73 -4.23
N THR A 340 -10.14 9.89 -3.99
CA THR A 340 -9.78 10.79 -2.90
C THR A 340 -9.96 10.07 -1.55
N GLY A 341 -11.12 9.43 -1.35
CA GLY A 341 -11.43 8.68 -0.15
C GLY A 341 -10.45 7.53 0.15
N LEU A 342 -10.05 6.76 -0.86
CA LEU A 342 -9.03 5.70 -0.72
C LEU A 342 -7.65 6.20 -0.27
N THR A 343 -7.35 7.46 -0.61
CA THR A 343 -6.12 8.13 -0.20
C THR A 343 -6.24 8.61 1.25
N GLU A 344 -7.37 9.22 1.62
CA GLU A 344 -7.70 9.67 2.98
C GLU A 344 -7.82 8.51 3.99
N MET A 345 -8.30 7.33 3.56
CA MET A 345 -8.38 6.12 4.38
C MET A 345 -7.03 5.56 4.84
N ARG A 346 -5.90 5.99 4.24
CA ARG A 346 -4.56 5.50 4.63
C ARG A 346 -4.16 6.07 6.00
N GLY A 347 -4.29 5.24 7.04
CA GLY A 347 -3.98 5.62 8.42
C GLY A 347 -5.12 6.33 9.15
N ALA A 348 -6.34 6.31 8.59
CA ALA A 348 -7.52 6.84 9.24
C ALA A 348 -7.93 6.01 10.47
N THR A 349 -8.42 6.67 11.52
CA THR A 349 -8.89 6.04 12.77
C THR A 349 -10.24 5.35 12.63
N SER A 350 -11.08 5.74 11.66
CA SER A 350 -12.35 5.07 11.34
C SER A 350 -12.57 5.03 9.82
N PRO A 351 -12.11 3.97 9.13
CA PRO A 351 -12.37 3.76 7.71
C PRO A 351 -13.87 3.63 7.37
N ARG A 352 -14.68 3.08 8.30
CA ARG A 352 -16.14 2.99 8.17
C ARG A 352 -16.78 4.37 7.98
N LEU A 353 -16.45 5.32 8.85
CA LEU A 353 -17.02 6.68 8.78
C LEU A 353 -16.65 7.38 7.47
N LEU A 354 -15.41 7.19 6.98
CA LEU A 354 -14.99 7.74 5.69
C LEU A 354 -15.79 7.12 4.53
N LEU A 355 -16.02 5.80 4.54
CA LEU A 355 -16.86 5.13 3.54
C LEU A 355 -18.30 5.68 3.54
N GLU A 356 -18.92 5.78 4.72
CA GLU A 356 -20.27 6.35 4.88
C GLU A 356 -20.35 7.79 4.34
N LEU A 357 -19.34 8.62 4.62
CA LEU A 357 -19.25 9.99 4.10
C LEU A 357 -19.05 10.05 2.57
N ILE A 358 -18.24 9.16 1.99
CA ILE A 358 -18.05 9.08 0.53
C ILE A 358 -19.37 8.68 -0.14
N CYS A 359 -20.05 7.64 0.37
CA CYS A 359 -21.36 7.21 -0.09
C CYS A 359 -22.40 8.36 -0.03
N ALA A 360 -22.45 9.11 1.08
CA ALA A 360 -23.30 10.28 1.21
C ALA A 360 -23.00 11.37 0.15
N ARG A 361 -21.72 11.65 -0.11
CA ARG A 361 -21.28 12.62 -1.12
C ARG A 361 -21.64 12.18 -2.54
N ILE A 362 -21.52 10.89 -2.85
CA ILE A 362 -21.95 10.32 -4.14
C ILE A 362 -23.47 10.45 -4.29
N LEU A 363 -24.24 10.26 -3.21
CA LEU A 363 -25.70 10.42 -3.19
C LEU A 363 -26.19 11.87 -3.33
N LEU A 364 -25.39 12.88 -2.97
CA LEU A 364 -25.80 14.29 -2.86
C LEU A 364 -25.03 15.26 -3.77
N PRO A 365 -25.12 15.18 -5.12
CA PRO A 365 -24.51 16.18 -6.01
C PRO A 365 -25.12 17.59 -5.87
N ALA A 366 -26.36 17.72 -5.39
CA ALA A 366 -26.98 19.03 -5.17
C ALA A 366 -26.42 19.80 -3.95
N ALA A 367 -25.62 19.15 -3.10
CA ALA A 367 -25.00 19.77 -1.92
C ALA A 367 -23.66 20.46 -2.23
N TYR A 368 -23.19 20.41 -3.48
CA TYR A 368 -21.91 20.96 -3.92
C TYR A 368 -22.09 21.82 -5.18
N GLU A 369 -21.35 22.92 -5.26
CA GLU A 369 -21.41 23.90 -6.35
C GLU A 369 -20.26 23.77 -7.36
N ASP A 370 -19.50 22.67 -7.30
CA ASP A 370 -18.39 22.40 -8.21
C ASP A 370 -18.87 21.98 -9.62
N GLU A 371 -18.01 22.20 -10.62
CA GLU A 371 -18.31 21.90 -12.03
C GLU A 371 -18.72 20.43 -12.24
N THR A 372 -18.08 19.46 -11.58
CA THR A 372 -18.40 18.03 -11.74
C THR A 372 -19.79 17.69 -11.18
N SER A 373 -20.18 18.31 -10.05
CA SER A 373 -21.51 18.19 -9.48
C SER A 373 -22.59 18.87 -10.36
N LEU A 374 -22.25 19.95 -11.08
CA LEU A 374 -23.13 20.55 -12.08
C LEU A 374 -23.28 19.67 -13.33
N PHE A 375 -22.19 19.13 -13.89
CA PHE A 375 -22.24 18.20 -15.02
C PHE A 375 -23.04 16.93 -14.69
N ALA A 376 -22.82 16.33 -13.51
CA ALA A 376 -23.59 15.19 -13.00
C ALA A 376 -25.11 15.47 -12.93
N ARG A 377 -25.51 16.71 -12.58
CA ARG A 377 -26.91 17.14 -12.55
C ARG A 377 -27.49 17.37 -13.95
N LEU A 378 -26.69 17.89 -14.89
CA LEU A 378 -27.11 18.14 -16.26
C LEU A 378 -27.32 16.82 -17.05
N ASP A 379 -26.32 15.94 -17.03
CA ASP A 379 -26.36 14.59 -17.63
C ASP A 379 -27.62 13.81 -17.19
N ARG A 380 -27.93 13.87 -15.88
CA ARG A 380 -29.18 13.33 -15.31
C ARG A 380 -30.44 13.94 -15.93
N LEU A 381 -30.53 15.26 -16.06
CA LEU A 381 -31.72 15.92 -16.63
C LEU A 381 -31.90 15.57 -18.12
N GLU A 382 -30.80 15.50 -18.87
CA GLU A 382 -30.79 15.08 -20.28
C GLU A 382 -31.25 13.62 -20.44
N ARG A 383 -30.79 12.71 -19.56
CA ARG A 383 -31.25 11.31 -19.51
C ARG A 383 -32.71 11.18 -19.11
N GLN A 384 -33.20 11.96 -18.14
CA GLN A 384 -34.62 11.99 -17.78
C GLN A 384 -35.49 12.52 -18.93
N ALA A 385 -35.03 13.53 -19.67
CA ALA A 385 -35.73 14.04 -20.85
C ALA A 385 -35.78 13.00 -21.99
N THR A 386 -34.69 12.27 -22.25
CA THR A 386 -34.66 11.22 -23.29
C THR A 386 -35.44 9.97 -22.92
N GLN A 387 -35.56 9.63 -21.64
CA GLN A 387 -36.40 8.51 -21.15
C GLN A 387 -37.90 8.84 -21.06
N GLY A 388 -38.35 9.97 -21.63
CA GLY A 388 -39.77 10.36 -21.66
C GLY A 388 -40.26 11.10 -20.42
N GLY A 389 -39.36 11.53 -19.54
CA GLY A 389 -39.65 12.24 -18.28
C GLY A 389 -40.17 13.67 -18.44
N LEU A 390 -40.30 14.20 -19.67
CA LEU A 390 -41.10 15.39 -19.98
C LEU A 390 -42.54 14.98 -20.34
N ALA A 391 -43.19 14.27 -19.43
CA ALA A 391 -44.59 13.90 -19.52
C ALA A 391 -45.49 15.15 -19.38
N GLY A 392 -45.71 15.82 -20.52
CA GLY A 392 -46.82 16.72 -20.78
C GLY A 392 -47.10 17.79 -19.73
N GLY A 393 -46.58 19.00 -19.98
CA GLY A 393 -47.22 20.22 -19.48
C GLY A 393 -48.61 20.37 -20.09
N GLN A 394 -49.61 19.65 -19.55
CA GLN A 394 -51.01 19.90 -19.86
C GLN A 394 -51.40 21.26 -19.29
N GLY A 395 -51.95 22.12 -20.15
CA GLY A 395 -52.63 23.32 -19.71
C GLY A 395 -53.87 22.95 -18.90
N GLY A 396 -53.70 22.89 -17.58
CA GLY A 396 -54.77 22.78 -16.58
C GLY A 396 -54.84 24.08 -15.78
N GLY A 397 -56.06 24.55 -15.49
CA GLY A 397 -56.28 25.87 -14.88
C GLY A 397 -55.66 26.05 -13.50
N LEU A 398 -55.58 27.31 -13.06
CA LEU A 398 -55.14 27.67 -11.71
C LEU A 398 -55.90 26.84 -10.66
N PRO A 399 -55.22 26.32 -9.61
CA PRO A 399 -55.93 25.75 -8.48
C PRO A 399 -56.79 26.85 -7.82
N PRO A 400 -58.07 26.59 -7.51
CA PRO A 400 -58.88 27.55 -6.78
C PRO A 400 -58.29 27.75 -5.38
N ALA A 401 -58.22 29.02 -4.95
CA ALA A 401 -57.71 29.36 -3.63
C ALA A 401 -58.55 28.70 -2.52
N PRO A 402 -57.93 28.15 -1.46
CA PRO A 402 -58.69 27.62 -0.32
C PRO A 402 -59.40 28.77 0.40
N ALA A 403 -60.73 28.69 0.49
CA ALA A 403 -61.51 29.59 1.31
C ALA A 403 -61.22 29.35 2.81
N PRO A 404 -61.20 30.40 3.66
CA PRO A 404 -60.83 30.27 5.06
C PRO A 404 -61.87 29.48 5.84
N THR A 405 -61.49 28.32 6.36
CA THR A 405 -62.31 27.57 7.32
C THR A 405 -62.08 28.14 8.72
N THR A 406 -63.15 28.55 9.39
CA THR A 406 -63.12 29.18 10.70
C THR A 406 -62.73 28.20 11.81
N ALA A 407 -61.83 28.63 12.69
CA ALA A 407 -61.44 27.86 13.88
C ALA A 407 -62.48 28.00 15.00
N PRO A 408 -62.88 26.91 15.69
CA PRO A 408 -63.51 26.98 17.00
C PRO A 408 -62.47 27.26 18.09
N ALA A 409 -62.83 28.12 19.05
CA ALA A 409 -62.01 28.43 20.22
C ALA A 409 -61.93 27.27 21.24
N PRO A 410 -60.90 27.21 22.11
CA PRO A 410 -60.73 26.11 23.06
C PRO A 410 -61.68 26.22 24.27
N THR A 411 -62.17 25.08 24.75
CA THR A 411 -62.95 24.97 25.99
C THR A 411 -62.16 24.20 27.05
N ALA A 412 -62.35 24.59 28.31
CA ALA A 412 -61.49 24.26 29.45
C ALA A 412 -61.44 22.77 29.86
N ALA A 413 -60.34 22.42 30.53
CA ALA A 413 -60.22 21.19 31.32
C ALA A 413 -61.09 21.23 32.59
N PRO A 414 -61.45 20.05 33.12
CA PRO A 414 -61.14 19.78 34.53
C PRO A 414 -60.35 18.48 34.72
N ALA A 415 -59.77 18.33 35.93
CA ALA A 415 -58.85 17.24 36.29
C ALA A 415 -59.56 16.07 37.03
N PRO A 416 -58.87 15.14 37.72
CA PRO A 416 -58.91 13.73 37.36
C PRO A 416 -59.76 12.85 38.30
N THR A 417 -60.07 11.62 37.86
CA THR A 417 -60.59 10.55 38.72
C THR A 417 -59.89 9.21 38.48
N SER A 418 -59.87 8.39 39.53
CA SER A 418 -58.96 7.26 39.70
C SER A 418 -59.55 5.90 39.31
N GLY A 419 -58.70 4.99 38.86
CA GLY A 419 -58.80 3.55 39.14
C GLY A 419 -59.43 2.64 38.09
N SER A 420 -58.63 1.73 37.53
CA SER A 420 -58.76 0.27 37.75
C SER A 420 -57.61 -0.48 37.06
N ALA A 421 -57.20 -1.64 37.58
CA ALA A 421 -56.04 -2.40 37.13
C ALA A 421 -56.40 -3.66 36.31
N PRO A 422 -55.51 -4.17 35.44
CA PRO A 422 -55.58 -5.53 34.88
C PRO A 422 -54.84 -6.57 35.77
N PRO A 423 -55.08 -7.89 35.56
CA PRO A 423 -54.69 -8.97 36.50
C PRO A 423 -53.27 -9.56 36.30
N PRO A 424 -52.76 -10.34 37.27
CA PRO A 424 -51.40 -10.92 37.24
C PRO A 424 -51.30 -12.32 36.59
N ALA A 425 -50.10 -12.67 36.14
CA ALA A 425 -49.72 -14.01 35.70
C ALA A 425 -48.95 -14.79 36.81
N PRO A 426 -48.96 -16.15 36.82
CA PRO A 426 -48.53 -16.94 37.97
C PRO A 426 -47.02 -17.26 38.03
N ALA A 427 -46.53 -17.53 39.24
CA ALA A 427 -45.17 -17.97 39.53
C ALA A 427 -45.03 -19.52 39.58
N PRO A 428 -43.82 -20.08 39.36
CA PRO A 428 -43.57 -21.53 39.42
C PRO A 428 -43.34 -22.03 40.87
N PRO A 429 -43.50 -23.34 41.13
CA PRO A 429 -43.33 -23.91 42.46
C PRO A 429 -41.88 -24.31 42.79
N THR A 430 -41.53 -24.20 44.08
CA THR A 430 -40.27 -24.66 44.66
C THR A 430 -40.43 -26.04 45.30
N THR A 431 -39.52 -26.97 45.02
CA THR A 431 -39.27 -28.15 45.88
C THR A 431 -37.77 -28.43 46.02
N ALA A 432 -37.29 -28.49 47.25
CA ALA A 432 -36.00 -29.10 47.61
C ALA A 432 -36.25 -30.51 48.15
N PRO A 433 -35.26 -31.41 48.07
CA PRO A 433 -34.46 -31.67 49.27
C PRO A 433 -32.95 -31.87 49.00
N ALA A 434 -32.18 -31.95 50.09
CA ALA A 434 -30.73 -32.24 50.12
C ALA A 434 -30.48 -33.56 50.88
N PRO A 435 -29.22 -34.01 51.14
CA PRO A 435 -27.95 -33.84 50.42
C PRO A 435 -27.25 -35.20 50.09
N VAL A 436 -26.33 -35.27 49.12
CA VAL A 436 -25.33 -36.37 49.02
C VAL A 436 -23.96 -35.85 48.57
N GLU A 437 -22.93 -36.51 49.10
CA GLU A 437 -21.48 -36.33 49.07
C GLU A 437 -20.77 -36.04 47.72
N GLN A 438 -19.73 -35.20 47.83
CA GLN A 438 -18.47 -35.12 47.07
C GLN A 438 -18.35 -35.68 45.63
N ALA A 439 -18.07 -34.77 44.67
CA ALA A 439 -17.07 -35.01 43.62
C ALA A 439 -16.38 -33.70 43.22
N THR A 440 -15.06 -33.75 43.01
CA THR A 440 -14.18 -32.61 42.72
C THR A 440 -14.39 -31.99 41.34
N ARG A 441 -14.28 -30.66 41.23
CA ARG A 441 -14.15 -29.95 39.95
C ARG A 441 -12.96 -28.97 40.02
N PRO A 442 -12.14 -28.80 38.95
CA PRO A 442 -10.96 -27.94 39.01
C PRO A 442 -11.35 -26.46 38.92
N GLU A 443 -10.82 -25.66 39.83
CA GLU A 443 -10.98 -24.21 39.84
C GLU A 443 -9.87 -23.54 39.01
N ARG A 444 -10.23 -22.57 38.17
CA ARG A 444 -9.22 -21.73 37.47
C ARG A 444 -8.61 -20.76 38.48
N PRO A 445 -7.29 -20.50 38.48
CA PRO A 445 -6.70 -19.53 39.38
C PRO A 445 -7.26 -18.13 39.11
N ALA A 446 -7.85 -17.51 40.12
CA ALA A 446 -8.03 -16.07 40.15
C ALA A 446 -6.67 -15.39 40.37
N SER A 447 -6.43 -14.27 39.68
CA SER A 447 -5.18 -13.51 39.80
C SER A 447 -4.97 -13.00 41.24
N PRO A 448 -3.77 -13.15 41.83
CA PRO A 448 -3.49 -12.60 43.16
C PRO A 448 -3.42 -11.06 43.11
N PRO A 449 -3.73 -10.37 44.23
CA PRO A 449 -3.49 -8.93 44.35
C PRO A 449 -1.99 -8.63 44.36
N PRO A 450 -1.56 -7.41 43.93
CA PRO A 450 -0.16 -7.04 43.90
C PRO A 450 0.45 -7.03 45.30
N ALA A 451 1.58 -7.72 45.46
CA ALA A 451 2.30 -7.80 46.72
C ALA A 451 2.97 -6.46 47.09
N GLN A 452 2.90 -6.09 48.36
CA GLN A 452 3.68 -4.98 48.90
C GLN A 452 5.11 -5.45 49.19
N GLU A 453 6.08 -4.95 48.44
CA GLU A 453 7.50 -5.14 48.80
C GLU A 453 7.89 -4.24 49.97
N ARG A 454 8.59 -4.81 50.95
CA ARG A 454 9.36 -4.06 51.96
C ARG A 454 10.75 -3.76 51.40
N PRO A 455 11.38 -2.63 51.78
CA PRO A 455 12.57 -2.15 51.09
C PRO A 455 13.82 -2.98 51.39
N ALA A 456 14.54 -3.34 50.33
CA ALA A 456 15.92 -3.83 50.37
C ALA A 456 16.91 -2.64 50.35
N PRO A 457 18.14 -2.78 50.88
CA PRO A 457 19.01 -1.64 51.14
C PRO A 457 19.57 -1.00 49.87
N GLU A 458 19.53 0.33 49.84
CA GLU A 458 19.94 1.19 48.75
C GLU A 458 21.46 1.13 48.51
N ARG A 459 21.88 0.71 47.31
CA ARG A 459 23.24 0.96 46.80
C ARG A 459 23.21 2.15 45.84
N PRO A 460 24.23 3.04 45.84
CA PRO A 460 24.14 4.30 45.10
C PRO A 460 24.04 4.08 43.60
N ALA A 461 23.10 4.78 42.97
CA ALA A 461 23.03 4.88 41.51
C ALA A 461 24.25 5.63 40.95
N PRO A 462 24.77 5.27 39.76
CA PRO A 462 25.70 6.14 39.04
C PRO A 462 25.01 7.48 38.71
N PRO A 463 25.69 8.63 38.84
CA PRO A 463 25.06 9.92 38.69
C PRO A 463 24.55 10.14 37.26
N ALA A 464 23.37 10.75 37.16
CA ALA A 464 22.85 11.25 35.89
C ALA A 464 23.87 12.21 35.25
N VAL A 465 24.16 12.02 33.96
CA VAL A 465 24.95 12.98 33.18
C VAL A 465 24.12 14.24 32.99
N GLN A 466 24.28 15.18 33.92
CA GLN A 466 23.75 16.53 33.79
C GLN A 466 24.37 17.17 32.55
N SER A 467 23.55 17.78 31.70
CA SER A 467 24.03 18.70 30.67
C SER A 467 24.92 19.76 31.34
N PRO A 468 26.11 20.08 30.79
CA PRO A 468 27.00 21.03 31.43
C PRO A 468 26.32 22.40 31.58
N PRO A 469 26.57 23.12 32.70
CA PRO A 469 26.01 24.45 32.89
C PRO A 469 26.48 25.40 31.77
N PRO A 470 25.66 26.41 31.40
CA PRO A 470 26.05 27.38 30.39
C PRO A 470 27.34 28.11 30.85
N PRO A 471 28.29 28.36 29.94
CA PRO A 471 29.52 29.06 30.27
C PRO A 471 29.22 30.49 30.74
N PRO A 472 30.05 31.08 31.61
CA PRO A 472 29.88 32.46 32.06
C PRO A 472 29.96 33.43 30.86
N PRO A 473 29.27 34.58 30.91
CA PRO A 473 29.26 35.53 29.81
C PRO A 473 30.65 36.16 29.63
N SER A 474 31.36 35.72 28.59
CA SER A 474 32.56 36.41 28.08
C SER A 474 32.17 37.73 27.41
N PRO A 475 33.06 38.74 27.43
CA PRO A 475 32.68 40.13 27.25
C PRO A 475 32.21 40.47 25.83
N ALA A 476 31.36 41.50 25.75
CA ALA A 476 30.81 42.01 24.50
C ALA A 476 31.91 42.45 23.52
N ALA A 477 32.16 41.61 22.50
CA ALA A 477 32.89 42.01 21.32
C ALA A 477 31.96 42.83 20.41
N ALA A 478 32.09 44.15 20.46
CA ALA A 478 31.38 45.04 19.56
C ALA A 478 31.87 44.83 18.11
N GLY A 479 31.06 44.13 17.30
CA GLY A 479 31.22 43.98 15.87
C GLY A 479 29.85 43.86 15.23
N GLY A 480 29.52 44.76 14.29
CA GLY A 480 28.17 44.94 13.75
C GLY A 480 27.66 43.72 12.97
N GLY A 481 26.95 42.82 13.66
CA GLY A 481 26.25 41.66 13.10
C GLY A 481 24.82 41.58 13.63
N MET A 482 23.97 40.82 12.94
CA MET A 482 22.53 40.72 13.22
C MET A 482 22.23 40.31 14.67
N ASP A 483 21.35 41.05 15.32
CA ASP A 483 20.82 40.74 16.65
C ASP A 483 19.63 39.77 16.55
N PHE A 484 19.63 38.70 17.35
CA PHE A 484 18.52 37.76 17.48
C PHE A 484 17.21 38.46 17.87
N GLY A 485 17.30 39.51 18.70
CA GLY A 485 16.17 40.35 19.08
C GLY A 485 15.56 41.15 17.91
N ALA A 486 16.29 41.34 16.80
CA ALA A 486 15.71 41.88 15.57
C ALA A 486 14.95 40.80 14.78
N VAL A 487 15.50 39.58 14.68
CA VAL A 487 14.85 38.46 13.98
C VAL A 487 13.51 38.09 14.61
N GLN A 488 13.43 38.02 15.95
CA GLN A 488 12.17 37.75 16.64
C GLN A 488 11.10 38.82 16.39
N ARG A 489 11.49 40.11 16.33
CA ARG A 489 10.57 41.23 16.05
C ARG A 489 10.08 41.24 14.60
N LEU A 490 10.94 40.89 13.64
CA LEU A 490 10.63 40.83 12.21
C LEU A 490 9.99 39.49 11.79
N TRP A 491 9.90 38.49 12.69
CA TRP A 491 9.38 37.16 12.36
C TRP A 491 7.96 37.19 11.75
N PRO A 492 6.99 37.99 12.23
CA PRO A 492 5.67 38.08 11.59
C PRO A 492 5.74 38.58 10.13
N ASP A 493 6.59 39.57 9.85
CA ASP A 493 6.77 40.14 8.52
C ASP A 493 7.50 39.17 7.58
N ILE A 494 8.46 38.40 8.11
CA ILE A 494 9.14 37.31 7.39
C ILE A 494 8.14 36.22 7.03
N VAL A 495 7.24 35.82 7.95
CA VAL A 495 6.19 34.83 7.69
C VAL A 495 5.22 35.30 6.61
N GLU A 496 4.76 36.55 6.64
CA GLU A 496 3.88 37.09 5.59
C GLU A 496 4.61 37.26 4.24
N ALA A 497 5.91 37.58 4.23
CA ALA A 497 6.72 37.57 3.00
C ALA A 497 6.91 36.15 2.43
N VAL A 498 7.08 35.13 3.28
CA VAL A 498 7.12 33.72 2.84
C VAL A 498 5.79 33.29 2.22
N LYS A 499 4.64 33.76 2.73
CA LYS A 499 3.31 33.49 2.15
C LYS A 499 3.17 34.00 0.72
N GLN A 500 3.77 35.15 0.42
CA GLN A 500 3.77 35.74 -0.94
C GLN A 500 4.62 34.93 -1.92
N LYS A 501 5.75 34.33 -1.47
CA LYS A 501 6.58 33.44 -2.31
C LYS A 501 6.05 32.00 -2.39
N SER A 502 5.54 31.43 -1.30
CA SER A 502 5.11 30.03 -1.21
C SER A 502 4.11 29.80 -0.08
N ARG A 503 2.82 29.71 -0.43
CA ARG A 503 1.75 29.30 0.50
C ARG A 503 2.02 27.93 1.15
N ALA A 504 2.67 27.02 0.44
CA ALA A 504 3.05 25.69 0.93
C ALA A 504 4.21 25.69 1.94
N THR A 505 5.07 26.72 1.92
CA THR A 505 6.10 26.92 2.96
C THR A 505 5.49 27.63 4.17
N TRP A 506 4.67 28.66 3.93
CA TRP A 506 3.96 29.41 4.96
C TRP A 506 3.07 28.52 5.85
N MET A 507 2.28 27.61 5.27
CA MET A 507 1.44 26.69 6.05
C MET A 507 2.25 25.80 7.02
N VAL A 508 3.47 25.38 6.63
CA VAL A 508 4.33 24.57 7.51
C VAL A 508 4.94 25.40 8.62
N ILE A 509 5.30 26.66 8.35
CA ILE A 509 5.83 27.58 9.38
C ILE A 509 4.74 27.92 10.41
N MET A 510 3.55 28.29 9.93
CA MET A 510 2.37 28.56 10.78
C MET A 510 1.94 27.36 11.63
N ALA A 511 2.28 26.14 11.23
CA ALA A 511 1.93 24.94 11.98
C ALA A 511 2.79 24.71 13.25
N GLY A 512 3.85 25.49 13.50
CA GLY A 512 4.64 25.35 14.74
C GLY A 512 6.15 25.66 14.66
N VAL A 513 6.63 26.39 13.64
CA VAL A 513 8.06 26.70 13.49
C VAL A 513 8.39 28.07 14.08
N GLN A 514 9.37 28.11 14.98
CA GLN A 514 9.80 29.34 15.68
C GLN A 514 11.34 29.47 15.71
N PRO A 515 11.90 30.70 15.69
CA PRO A 515 13.34 30.91 15.80
C PRO A 515 13.81 30.76 17.26
N VAL A 516 14.87 29.97 17.48
CA VAL A 516 15.37 29.57 18.81
C VAL A 516 16.70 30.23 19.17
N SER A 517 17.64 30.32 18.23
CA SER A 517 18.91 31.07 18.39
C SER A 517 19.35 31.66 17.05
N LEU A 518 20.22 32.68 17.10
CA LEU A 518 20.96 33.17 15.94
C LEU A 518 22.44 33.24 16.32
N ASP A 519 23.23 32.35 15.73
CA ASP A 519 24.66 32.22 15.97
C ASP A 519 25.42 32.75 14.75
N GLY A 520 25.63 34.07 14.73
CA GLY A 520 26.29 34.80 13.63
C GLY A 520 25.45 34.80 12.34
N LYS A 521 25.67 33.82 11.46
CA LYS A 521 24.90 33.62 10.21
C LYS A 521 24.01 32.39 10.22
N VAL A 522 23.95 31.66 11.35
CA VAL A 522 23.17 30.43 11.49
C VAL A 522 21.92 30.72 12.34
N LEU A 523 20.75 30.70 11.71
CA LEU A 523 19.46 30.80 12.41
C LEU A 523 18.97 29.38 12.76
N THR A 524 18.82 29.09 14.05
CA THR A 524 18.28 27.83 14.55
C THR A 524 16.76 27.92 14.63
N LEU A 525 16.06 26.96 14.01
CA LEU A 525 14.60 26.86 14.04
C LEU A 525 14.15 25.67 14.89
N GLY A 526 13.25 25.94 15.83
CA GLY A 526 12.55 24.93 16.61
C GLY A 526 11.34 24.39 15.85
N PHE A 527 11.14 23.07 15.97
CA PHE A 527 9.98 22.35 15.44
C PHE A 527 9.36 21.55 16.59
N ASP A 528 8.04 21.56 16.66
CA ASP A 528 7.24 20.86 17.66
C ASP A 528 6.97 19.37 17.33
N ALA A 529 7.34 18.90 16.12
CA ALA A 529 7.45 17.47 15.82
C ALA A 529 8.52 17.17 14.76
N GLU A 530 9.25 16.05 14.92
CA GLU A 530 10.34 15.67 14.02
C GLU A 530 9.88 15.42 12.57
N GLY A 531 8.69 14.83 12.37
CA GLY A 531 8.12 14.63 11.03
C GLY A 531 7.95 15.95 10.25
N ARG A 532 7.67 17.07 10.94
CA ARG A 532 7.60 18.40 10.32
C ARG A 532 8.99 18.97 10.01
N ARG A 533 10.00 18.74 10.86
CA ARG A 533 11.40 19.07 10.56
C ARG A 533 11.87 18.36 9.29
N LEU A 534 11.61 17.06 9.17
CA LEU A 534 11.94 16.27 7.98
C LEU A 534 11.18 16.74 6.74
N GLY A 535 9.87 17.00 6.84
CA GLY A 535 9.06 17.54 5.74
C GLY A 535 9.46 18.96 5.32
N PHE A 536 9.98 19.78 6.23
CA PHE A 536 10.49 21.12 5.92
C PHE A 536 11.79 21.04 5.09
N VAL A 537 12.76 20.25 5.54
CA VAL A 537 14.04 20.07 4.83
C VAL A 537 13.87 19.33 3.50
N ASN A 538 13.18 18.19 3.49
CA ASN A 538 13.02 17.36 2.28
C ASN A 538 12.15 18.03 1.21
N GLY A 539 11.31 19.00 1.60
CA GLY A 539 10.51 19.79 0.67
C GLY A 539 11.20 21.04 0.12
N GLY A 540 12.49 21.26 0.40
CA GLY A 540 13.21 22.47 -0.02
C GLY A 540 12.61 23.77 0.54
N ARG A 541 11.93 23.70 1.69
CA ARG A 541 11.25 24.87 2.30
C ARG A 541 12.25 25.78 3.04
N ASP A 542 13.42 25.24 3.38
CA ASP A 542 14.54 25.97 3.96
C ASP A 542 15.17 26.96 2.97
N THR A 543 15.19 26.67 1.67
CA THR A 543 15.75 27.58 0.66
C THR A 543 14.85 28.81 0.48
N VAL A 544 13.53 28.61 0.38
CA VAL A 544 12.54 29.69 0.29
C VAL A 544 12.62 30.61 1.51
N LEU A 545 12.69 30.03 2.71
CA LEU A 545 12.86 30.82 3.94
C LEU A 545 14.21 31.56 3.96
N ARG A 546 15.31 30.92 3.53
CA ARG A 546 16.64 31.53 3.45
C ARG A 546 16.69 32.69 2.45
N GLU A 547 15.96 32.63 1.34
CA GLU A 547 15.83 33.75 0.41
C GLU A 547 15.09 34.93 1.02
N VAL A 548 13.93 34.69 1.66
CA VAL A 548 13.15 35.76 2.30
C VAL A 548 13.95 36.41 3.44
N LEU A 549 14.71 35.62 4.21
CA LEU A 549 15.58 36.14 5.27
C LEU A 549 16.69 37.05 4.70
N LYS A 550 17.29 36.70 3.56
CA LYS A 550 18.25 37.59 2.86
C LYS A 550 17.58 38.86 2.35
N GLU A 551 16.44 38.75 1.68
CA GLU A 551 15.70 39.90 1.13
C GLU A 551 15.23 40.88 2.21
N ARG A 552 14.95 40.40 3.42
CA ARG A 552 14.46 41.22 4.54
C ARG A 552 15.53 41.67 5.53
N MET A 553 16.69 41.01 5.60
CA MET A 553 17.70 41.27 6.64
C MET A 553 19.15 41.44 6.13
N GLY A 554 19.45 41.16 4.86
CA GLY A 554 20.78 41.29 4.23
C GLY A 554 21.57 40.00 4.11
#